data_AF-A0AAD2PU19-F1
#
_entry.id   AF-A0AAD2PU19-F1
#
_cell.length_a   1.000
_cell.length_b   1.000
_cell.length_c   1.000
_cell.angle_alpha   90.00
_cell.angle_beta   90.00
_cell.angle_gamma   90.00
#
_symmetry.space_group_name_H-M   'P 1'
#
loop_
_entity.id
_entity.type
_entity.pdbx_description
1 polymer ?
#
loop_
_entity_poly.entity_id
_entity_poly.type
_entity_poly.pdbx_seq_one_letter_code
_entity_poly.pdbx_strand_id
1 'polypeptide(L)'
;MKMDHIDDIIQSVRTLSLFDIESVKPTLVLVTNDSNPDKEIKNEERRTNYLADQKDWKARKNGFDNNKRNVYGMIMKMCTDHMVDKLEREADFENKLFNDLVELLMRIKKFMTTTVDTEWEDNEQSD
;
A
#
# COMPACT_ATOMS: atom_id res chain seq x y z
N MET A 1 -15.87 8.04 5.51
CA MET A 1 -14.52 8.64 5.42
C MET A 1 -14.18 8.76 3.95
N LYS A 2 -13.86 9.97 3.45
CA LYS A 2 -13.44 10.13 2.06
C LYS A 2 -11.96 9.76 1.96
N MET A 3 -11.61 8.87 1.03
CA MET A 3 -10.24 8.47 0.76
C MET A 3 -9.80 9.10 -0.56
N ASP A 4 -9.04 10.19 -0.47
CA ASP A 4 -8.44 10.81 -1.66
C ASP A 4 -7.29 9.93 -2.17
N HIS A 5 -7.08 9.85 -3.49
CA HIS A 5 -6.05 9.00 -4.13
C HIS A 5 -6.13 7.51 -3.73
N ILE A 6 -7.35 6.96 -3.63
CA ILE A 6 -7.56 5.56 -3.21
C ILE A 6 -7.11 4.54 -4.27
N ASP A 7 -7.04 4.92 -5.55
CA ASP A 7 -6.76 4.01 -6.67
C ASP A 7 -5.45 3.23 -6.50
N ASP A 8 -4.42 3.85 -5.91
CA ASP A 8 -3.13 3.20 -5.64
C ASP A 8 -3.27 2.04 -4.63
N ILE A 9 -4.14 2.20 -3.63
CA ILE A 9 -4.43 1.15 -2.65
C ILE A 9 -5.33 0.08 -3.25
N ILE A 10 -6.33 0.46 -4.04
CA ILE A 10 -7.19 -0.49 -4.77
C ILE A 10 -6.31 -1.39 -5.63
N GLN A 11 -5.38 -0.79 -6.38
CA GLN A 11 -4.44 -1.54 -7.21
C GLN A 11 -3.56 -2.45 -6.35
N SER A 12 -3.02 -1.94 -5.23
CA SER A 12 -2.16 -2.71 -4.33
C SER A 12 -2.86 -3.96 -3.76
N VAL A 13 -4.12 -3.81 -3.36
CA VAL A 13 -4.95 -4.91 -2.84
C VAL A 13 -5.26 -5.90 -3.95
N ARG A 14 -5.64 -5.41 -5.13
CA ARG A 14 -5.99 -6.24 -6.29
C ARG A 14 -4.82 -7.10 -6.77
N THR A 15 -3.61 -6.56 -6.76
CA THR A 15 -2.40 -7.29 -7.21
C THR A 15 -1.69 -8.02 -6.09
N LEU A 16 -2.11 -7.84 -4.83
CA LEU A 16 -1.36 -8.29 -3.65
C LEU A 16 0.12 -7.86 -3.72
N SER A 17 0.35 -6.59 -4.08
CA SER A 17 1.68 -6.00 -4.14
C SER A 17 1.57 -4.50 -3.90
N LEU A 18 2.30 -3.96 -2.92
CA LEU A 18 2.23 -2.54 -2.61
C LEU A 18 2.68 -1.70 -3.81
N PHE A 19 1.88 -0.70 -4.15
CA PHE A 19 2.23 0.27 -5.18
C PHE A 19 3.47 1.07 -4.75
N ASP A 20 4.46 1.14 -5.62
CA ASP A 20 5.66 1.94 -5.40
C ASP A 20 5.39 3.41 -5.75
N ILE A 21 4.99 4.18 -4.74
CA ILE A 21 4.72 5.62 -4.87
C ILE A 21 5.97 6.45 -5.20
N GLU A 22 7.17 5.93 -4.93
CA GLU A 22 8.42 6.63 -5.24
C GLU A 22 8.76 6.48 -6.73
N SER A 23 8.30 5.41 -7.40
CA SER A 23 8.47 5.24 -8.85
C SER A 23 7.83 6.34 -9.70
N VAL A 24 6.81 7.03 -9.16
CA VAL A 24 6.10 8.14 -9.82
C VAL A 24 6.52 9.51 -9.31
N LYS A 25 7.64 9.58 -8.56
CA LYS A 25 8.17 10.85 -8.06
C LYS A 25 8.65 11.72 -9.21
N PRO A 26 8.20 12.99 -9.31
CA PRO A 26 8.66 13.92 -10.33
C PRO A 26 10.17 14.12 -10.25
N THR A 27 10.81 14.28 -11.42
CA THR A 27 12.24 14.58 -11.54
C THR A 27 12.43 15.84 -12.39
N LEU A 28 13.25 16.77 -11.91
CA LEU A 28 13.59 17.98 -12.64
C LEU A 28 14.65 17.68 -13.70
N VAL A 29 14.33 17.92 -14.97
CA VAL A 29 15.26 17.74 -16.09
C VAL A 29 15.52 19.09 -16.74
N LEU A 30 16.73 19.61 -16.63
CA LEU A 30 17.10 20.90 -17.22
C LEU A 30 17.64 20.73 -18.65
N VAL A 31 17.44 21.75 -19.47
CA VAL A 31 18.13 21.90 -20.75
C VAL A 31 19.58 22.23 -20.45
N THR A 32 20.50 21.39 -20.93
CA THR A 32 21.95 21.56 -20.77
C THR A 32 22.65 22.11 -22.01
N ASN A 33 22.00 22.06 -23.18
CA ASN A 33 22.58 22.58 -24.42
C ASN A 33 22.67 24.11 -24.41
N ASP A 34 23.89 24.63 -24.38
CA ASP A 34 24.20 26.07 -24.36
C ASP A 34 23.88 26.78 -25.68
N SER A 35 23.73 26.05 -26.78
CA SER A 35 23.35 26.64 -28.07
C SER A 35 21.87 26.94 -28.19
N ASN A 36 21.06 26.65 -27.16
CA ASN A 36 19.62 26.88 -27.18
C ASN A 36 19.32 28.31 -26.69
N PRO A 37 18.83 29.22 -27.57
CA PRO A 37 18.58 30.61 -27.20
C PRO A 37 17.50 30.76 -26.11
N ASP A 38 16.61 29.77 -25.97
CA ASP A 38 15.52 29.78 -24.98
C ASP A 38 15.87 28.97 -23.72
N LYS A 39 17.14 28.58 -23.52
CA LYS A 39 17.54 27.67 -22.43
C LYS A 39 17.03 28.14 -21.07
N GLU A 40 17.16 29.43 -20.78
CA GLU A 40 16.81 30.01 -19.48
C GLU A 40 15.29 30.01 -19.27
N ILE A 41 14.52 30.48 -20.26
CA ILE A 41 13.04 30.46 -20.24
C ILE A 41 12.52 29.03 -20.06
N LYS A 42 13.01 28.08 -20.86
CA LYS A 42 12.61 26.66 -20.77
C LYS A 42 12.96 26.06 -19.42
N ASN A 43 14.11 26.42 -18.85
CA ASN A 43 14.50 25.92 -17.53
C ASN A 43 13.64 26.52 -16.42
N GLU A 44 13.23 27.78 -16.52
CA GLU A 44 12.32 28.42 -15.55
C GLU A 44 10.93 27.79 -15.58
N GLU A 45 10.37 27.57 -16.78
CA GLU A 45 9.12 26.84 -16.96
C GLU A 45 9.19 25.43 -16.36
N ARG A 46 10.29 24.70 -16.63
CA ARG A 46 10.49 23.34 -16.08
C ARG A 46 10.62 23.33 -14.57
N ARG A 47 11.26 24.33 -13.96
CA ARG A 47 11.31 24.48 -12.49
C ARG A 47 9.93 24.73 -11.92
N THR A 48 9.16 25.62 -12.53
CA THR A 48 7.80 25.95 -12.11
C THR A 48 6.89 24.72 -12.16
N ASN A 49 6.88 24.01 -13.30
CA ASN A 49 6.09 22.78 -13.45
C ASN A 49 6.54 21.70 -12.47
N TYR A 50 7.85 21.51 -12.31
CA TYR A 50 8.39 20.55 -11.34
C TYR A 50 7.93 20.81 -9.91
N LEU A 51 7.85 22.08 -9.48
CA LEU A 51 7.37 22.42 -8.14
C LEU A 51 5.88 22.10 -7.97
N ALA A 52 5.06 22.34 -9.01
CA ALA A 52 3.65 21.97 -9.01
C ALA A 52 3.49 20.45 -8.95
N ASP A 53 4.18 19.70 -9.82
CA ASP A 53 4.15 18.24 -9.83
C ASP A 53 4.63 17.66 -8.49
N GLN A 54 5.67 18.23 -7.88
CA GLN A 54 6.19 17.78 -6.59
C GLN A 54 5.16 17.99 -5.47
N LYS A 55 4.39 19.08 -5.52
CA LYS A 55 3.32 19.35 -4.54
C LYS A 55 2.21 18.31 -4.68
N ASP A 56 1.78 18.02 -5.90
CA ASP A 56 0.72 17.04 -6.16
C ASP A 56 1.17 15.62 -5.81
N TRP A 57 2.42 15.26 -6.11
CA TRP A 57 3.01 13.99 -5.68
C TRP A 57 3.06 13.85 -4.17
N LYS A 58 3.44 14.92 -3.43
CA LYS A 58 3.41 14.91 -1.95
C LYS A 58 1.98 14.69 -1.42
N ALA A 59 0.98 15.32 -2.02
CA ALA A 59 -0.43 15.11 -1.65
C ALA A 59 -0.86 13.65 -1.91
N ARG A 60 -0.54 13.10 -3.08
CA ARG A 60 -0.80 11.69 -3.42
C ARG A 60 -0.11 10.73 -2.44
N LYS A 61 1.17 10.97 -2.11
CA LYS A 61 1.93 10.16 -1.15
C LYS A 61 1.30 10.18 0.25
N ASN A 62 0.92 11.35 0.74
CA ASN A 62 0.23 11.46 2.03
C ASN A 62 -1.14 10.75 2.00
N GLY A 63 -1.87 10.85 0.89
CA GLY A 63 -3.10 10.11 0.66
C GLY A 63 -2.87 8.59 0.71
N PHE A 64 -1.86 8.10 -0.01
CA PHE A 64 -1.47 6.69 0.00
C PHE A 64 -1.13 6.19 1.41
N ASP A 65 -0.31 6.92 2.17
CA ASP A 65 0.06 6.54 3.54
C ASP A 65 -1.13 6.54 4.51
N ASN A 66 -2.04 7.51 4.37
CA ASN A 66 -3.27 7.53 5.17
C ASN A 66 -4.21 6.40 4.80
N ASN A 67 -4.37 6.13 3.51
CA ASN A 67 -5.24 5.08 3.02
C ASN A 67 -4.74 3.69 3.44
N LYS A 68 -3.42 3.44 3.51
CA LYS A 68 -2.87 2.20 4.10
C LYS A 68 -3.42 1.95 5.51
N ARG A 69 -3.37 2.96 6.39
CA ARG A 69 -3.88 2.85 7.76
C ARG A 69 -5.39 2.67 7.82
N ASN A 70 -6.12 3.38 6.97
CA ASN A 70 -7.58 3.27 6.91
C ASN A 70 -8.01 1.88 6.45
N VAL A 71 -7.39 1.35 5.40
CA VAL A 71 -7.70 0.02 4.88
C VAL A 71 -7.24 -1.07 5.85
N TYR A 72 -6.11 -0.91 6.54
CA TYR A 72 -5.71 -1.78 7.65
C TYR A 72 -6.85 -1.89 8.68
N GLY A 73 -7.35 -0.75 9.16
CA GLY A 73 -8.45 -0.72 10.13
C GLY A 73 -9.75 -1.33 9.59
N MET A 74 -10.01 -1.22 8.29
CA MET A 74 -11.15 -1.90 7.66
C MET A 74 -10.96 -3.41 7.59
N ILE A 75 -9.78 -3.89 7.22
CA ILE A 75 -9.46 -5.33 7.17
C ILE A 75 -9.61 -5.96 8.55
N MET A 76 -9.03 -5.34 9.59
CA MET A 76 -9.13 -5.85 10.96
C MET A 76 -10.58 -5.91 11.44
N LYS A 77 -11.42 -4.93 11.09
CA LYS A 77 -12.86 -4.95 11.42
C LYS A 77 -13.67 -6.03 10.70
N MET A 78 -13.16 -6.57 9.58
CA MET A 78 -13.80 -7.68 8.87
C MET A 78 -13.35 -9.05 9.41
N CYS A 79 -12.26 -9.09 10.19
CA CYS A 79 -11.79 -10.31 10.84
C CYS A 79 -12.67 -10.63 12.05
N THR A 80 -12.83 -11.92 12.37
CA THR A 80 -13.44 -12.34 13.63
C THR A 80 -12.46 -12.12 14.79
N ASP A 81 -12.96 -12.03 16.02
CA ASP A 81 -12.11 -11.88 17.21
C ASP A 81 -11.02 -12.97 17.28
N HIS A 82 -11.36 -14.21 16.92
CA HIS A 82 -10.38 -15.32 16.85
C HIS A 82 -9.28 -15.11 15.80
N MET A 83 -9.62 -14.54 14.64
CA MET A 83 -8.63 -14.21 13.61
C MET A 83 -7.70 -13.07 14.07
N VAL A 84 -8.27 -12.05 14.72
CA VAL A 84 -7.49 -10.94 15.29
C VAL A 84 -6.54 -11.46 16.36
N ASP A 85 -7.03 -12.26 17.31
CA ASP A 85 -6.24 -12.90 18.36
C ASP A 85 -5.08 -13.74 17.79
N LYS A 86 -5.33 -14.46 16.69
CA LYS A 86 -4.28 -15.23 16.01
C LYS A 86 -3.23 -14.34 15.38
N LEU A 87 -3.62 -13.27 14.68
CA LEU A 87 -2.70 -12.33 14.05
C LEU A 87 -1.83 -11.62 15.08
N GLU A 88 -2.43 -11.10 16.15
CA GLU A 88 -1.74 -10.31 17.18
C GLU A 88 -0.71 -11.15 17.99
N ARG A 89 -0.88 -12.47 18.03
CA ARG A 89 0.08 -13.39 18.67
C ARG A 89 1.28 -13.73 17.80
N GLU A 90 1.30 -13.35 16.52
CA GLU A 90 2.42 -13.64 15.64
C GLU A 90 3.61 -12.73 15.97
N ALA A 91 4.81 -13.31 16.01
CA ALA A 91 6.02 -12.58 16.40
C ALA A 91 6.34 -11.39 15.46
N ASP A 92 5.85 -11.43 14.22
CA ASP A 92 6.04 -10.38 13.22
C ASP A 92 4.85 -9.40 13.11
N PHE A 93 3.87 -9.46 14.03
CA PHE A 93 2.67 -8.62 13.97
C PHE A 93 2.99 -7.11 13.93
N GLU A 94 3.63 -6.59 14.97
CA GLU A 94 3.93 -5.15 15.11
C GLU A 94 4.90 -4.64 14.03
N ASN A 95 5.89 -5.46 13.66
CA ASN A 95 6.96 -5.02 12.78
C ASN A 95 6.63 -5.19 11.29
N LYS A 96 5.73 -6.11 10.94
CA LYS A 96 5.40 -6.46 9.55
C LYS A 96 3.92 -6.29 9.26
N LEU A 97 3.06 -7.06 9.94
CA LEU A 97 1.63 -7.13 9.61
C LEU A 97 0.88 -5.81 9.82
N PHE A 98 1.28 -5.05 10.84
CA PHE A 98 0.70 -3.74 11.12
C PHE A 98 0.97 -2.70 10.02
N ASN A 99 2.15 -2.79 9.38
CA ASN A 99 2.64 -1.78 8.44
C ASN A 99 2.54 -2.21 6.97
N ASP A 100 2.38 -3.50 6.70
CA ASP A 100 2.27 -4.07 5.37
C ASP A 100 0.89 -4.71 5.15
N LEU A 101 0.04 -3.95 4.46
CA LEU A 101 -1.32 -4.36 4.14
C LEU A 101 -1.38 -5.63 3.26
N VAL A 102 -0.38 -5.83 2.40
CA VAL A 102 -0.33 -6.99 1.50
C VAL A 102 0.03 -8.23 2.29
N GLU A 103 1.04 -8.14 3.17
CA GLU A 103 1.39 -9.25 4.05
C GLU A 103 0.21 -9.63 4.97
N LEU A 104 -0.49 -8.64 5.54
CA LEU A 104 -1.69 -8.87 6.33
C LEU A 104 -2.76 -9.65 5.56
N LEU A 105 -3.07 -9.22 4.33
CA LEU A 105 -4.04 -9.90 3.47
C LEU A 105 -3.61 -11.33 3.12
N MET A 106 -2.32 -11.54 2.85
CA MET A 106 -1.78 -12.88 2.60
C MET A 106 -1.90 -13.78 3.85
N ARG A 107 -1.67 -13.23 5.04
CA ARG A 107 -1.79 -13.97 6.31
C ARG A 107 -3.24 -14.37 6.58
N ILE A 108 -4.17 -13.43 6.42
CA ILE A 108 -5.61 -13.70 6.55
C ILE A 108 -6.06 -14.76 5.56
N LYS A 109 -5.65 -14.64 4.28
CA LYS A 109 -5.94 -15.65 3.26
C LYS A 109 -5.47 -17.04 3.69
N LYS A 110 -4.25 -17.16 4.23
CA LYS A 110 -3.72 -18.43 4.74
C LYS A 110 -4.59 -19.00 5.87
N PHE A 111 -5.01 -18.18 6.83
CA PHE A 111 -5.90 -18.64 7.90
C PHE A 111 -7.24 -19.16 7.38
N MET A 112 -7.83 -18.47 6.40
CA MET A 112 -9.11 -18.87 5.81
C MET A 112 -9.01 -20.14 4.95
N THR A 113 -7.88 -20.38 4.30
CA THR A 113 -7.69 -21.60 3.49
C THR A 113 -7.24 -22.80 4.31
N THR A 114 -6.54 -22.58 5.43
CA THR A 114 -6.05 -23.68 6.29
C THR A 114 -7.17 -24.31 7.11
N THR A 115 -8.23 -23.56 7.45
CA THR A 115 -9.36 -24.08 8.22
C THR A 115 -10.19 -25.13 7.50
N VAL A 116 -10.07 -25.28 6.17
CA VAL A 116 -10.83 -26.28 5.40
C VAL A 116 -10.16 -27.67 5.44
N ASP A 117 -8.86 -27.75 5.71
CA ASP A 117 -8.10 -29.02 5.64
C ASP A 117 -8.00 -29.76 6.99
N THR A 118 -8.51 -29.20 8.10
CA THR A 118 -8.38 -29.79 9.44
C THR A 118 -9.68 -30.28 10.08
N GLU A 119 -10.83 -30.22 9.41
CA GLU A 119 -12.11 -30.68 9.99
C GLU A 119 -12.43 -32.17 9.72
N TRP A 120 -11.53 -32.95 9.09
CA TRP A 120 -11.80 -34.35 8.72
C TRP A 120 -11.04 -35.43 9.51
N GLU A 121 -10.19 -35.09 10.49
CA GLU A 121 -9.41 -36.12 11.21
C GLU A 121 -9.88 -36.40 12.66
N ASP A 122 -10.79 -35.61 13.23
CA ASP A 122 -11.19 -35.77 14.65
C ASP A 122 -12.45 -36.62 14.89
N ASN A 123 -13.01 -37.29 13.87
CA ASN A 123 -14.24 -38.11 14.01
C ASN A 123 -14.07 -39.60 13.65
N GLU A 124 -12.86 -40.16 13.73
CA GLU A 124 -12.62 -41.61 13.70
C GLU A 124 -11.89 -42.07 14.97
N GLN A 125 -12.52 -41.86 16.14
CA GLN A 125 -12.20 -42.64 17.35
C GLN A 125 -13.32 -42.52 18.38
N SER A 126 -14.40 -43.25 18.13
CA SER A 126 -15.31 -43.66 19.19
C SER A 126 -15.81 -45.05 18.84
N ASP A 127 -15.00 -46.03 19.25
CA ASP A 127 -15.40 -47.43 19.49
C ASP A 127 -16.43 -47.51 20.65
#